data_AF-A0A965ANS9-F1
#
_entry.id   AF-A0A965ANS9-F1
#
_cell.length_a   1.000
_cell.length_b   1.000
_cell.length_c   1.000
_cell.angle_alpha   90.00
_cell.angle_beta   90.00
_cell.angle_gamma   90.00
#
_symmetry.space_group_name_H-M   'P 1'
#
loop_
_entity.id
_entity.type
_entity.pdbx_description
1 polymer ?
#
loop_
_entity_poly.entity_id
_entity_poly.type
_entity_poly.pdbx_seq_one_letter_code
_entity_poly.pdbx_strand_id
1 'polypeptide(L)'
;MSQAPEPPLLSSTTSPAAFTAPPTGFWPTLSALGPGIILASSIVGSGELIATTVVGAEAGFGLLWLIILGCAVKVAAQIEIGRNAITWGRTPLEAFDRVPGPRLAGRGWIYWCWAVMMLLI
;
A
#
# COMPACT_ATOMS: atom_id res chain seq x y z
N MET A 1 29.60 45.61 -16.28
CA MET A 1 30.26 44.38 -16.76
C MET A 1 30.37 43.42 -15.59
N SER A 2 30.10 42.13 -15.85
CA SER A 2 30.07 40.99 -14.92
C SER A 2 28.71 40.64 -14.30
N GLN A 3 27.76 40.30 -15.16
CA GLN A 3 26.66 39.40 -14.82
C GLN A 3 27.25 37.98 -14.81
N ALA A 4 27.24 37.32 -13.65
CA ALA A 4 27.68 35.94 -13.54
C ALA A 4 26.78 35.03 -14.40
N PRO A 5 27.33 33.98 -15.06
CA PRO A 5 26.52 33.08 -15.87
C PRO A 5 25.56 32.31 -14.98
N GLU A 6 24.26 32.40 -15.27
CA GLU A 6 23.28 31.52 -14.66
C GLU A 6 23.64 30.06 -14.99
N PRO A 7 23.65 29.15 -14.00
CA PRO A 7 23.89 27.74 -14.26
C PRO A 7 22.79 27.21 -15.19
N PRO A 8 23.13 26.33 -16.16
CA PRO A 8 22.13 25.78 -17.07
C PRO A 8 21.04 25.10 -16.24
N LEU A 9 19.83 25.63 -16.33
CA LEU A 9 18.59 24.97 -15.92
C LEU A 9 18.60 23.59 -16.57
N LEU A 10 19.01 22.58 -15.79
CA LEU A 10 18.80 21.18 -16.09
C LEU A 10 17.32 21.06 -16.44
N SER A 11 17.06 20.89 -17.73
CA SER A 11 15.76 20.54 -18.29
C SER A 11 15.37 19.17 -17.75
N SER A 12 14.92 19.12 -16.49
CA SER A 12 14.11 18.03 -16.01
C SER A 12 12.75 18.20 -16.68
N THR A 13 12.65 17.71 -17.91
CA THR A 13 11.40 17.23 -18.50
C THR A 13 10.89 16.05 -17.67
N THR A 14 10.60 16.29 -16.39
CA THR A 14 9.57 15.52 -15.71
C THR A 14 8.28 16.12 -16.24
N SER A 15 7.78 15.52 -17.32
CA SER A 15 6.41 15.76 -17.77
C SER A 15 5.52 15.71 -16.52
N PRO A 16 4.80 16.79 -16.17
CA PRO A 16 3.93 16.76 -15.01
C PRO A 16 2.98 15.60 -15.23
N ALA A 17 2.96 14.63 -14.31
CA ALA A 17 2.12 13.45 -14.40
C ALA A 17 0.69 13.91 -14.74
N ALA A 18 0.28 13.68 -15.99
CA ALA A 18 -1.00 14.14 -16.49
C ALA A 18 -2.07 13.38 -15.70
N PHE A 19 -2.74 14.08 -14.79
CA PHE A 19 -3.86 13.52 -14.04
C PHE A 19 -4.89 13.05 -15.04
N THR A 20 -4.98 11.73 -15.21
CA THR A 20 -5.96 11.12 -16.09
C THR A 20 -7.27 11.00 -15.32
N ALA A 21 -8.37 11.42 -15.93
CA ALA A 21 -9.68 11.24 -15.35
C ALA A 21 -9.93 9.75 -15.04
N PRO A 22 -10.58 9.40 -13.93
CA PRO A 22 -10.83 8.01 -13.58
C PRO A 22 -11.58 7.31 -14.73
N PRO A 23 -11.19 6.07 -15.10
CA PRO A 23 -11.84 5.35 -16.18
C PRO A 23 -13.34 5.18 -15.89
N THR A 24 -14.20 5.60 -16.81
CA THR A 24 -15.65 5.42 -16.69
C THR A 24 -16.08 4.21 -17.51
N GLY A 25 -16.79 3.28 -16.88
CA GLY A 25 -17.31 2.07 -17.52
C GLY A 25 -16.53 0.80 -17.20
N PHE A 26 -17.12 -0.35 -17.53
CA PHE A 26 -16.62 -1.66 -17.12
C PHE A 26 -15.26 -2.03 -17.75
N TRP A 27 -15.13 -1.91 -19.08
CA TRP A 27 -13.91 -2.29 -19.79
C TRP A 27 -12.69 -1.41 -19.46
N PRO A 28 -12.80 -0.06 -19.43
CA PRO A 28 -11.68 0.79 -19.04
C PRO A 28 -11.28 0.62 -17.58
N THR A 29 -12.22 0.27 -16.69
CA THR A 29 -11.90 -0.04 -15.29
C THR A 29 -11.13 -1.35 -15.18
N LEU A 30 -11.54 -2.38 -15.93
CA LEU A 30 -10.88 -3.68 -15.94
C LEU A 30 -9.42 -3.59 -16.41
N SER A 31 -9.14 -2.78 -17.44
CA SER A 31 -7.76 -2.57 -17.91
C SER A 31 -6.88 -1.83 -16.88
N ALA A 32 -7.48 -1.02 -16.01
CA ALA A 32 -6.77 -0.32 -14.93
C ALA A 32 -6.49 -1.20 -13.70
N LEU A 33 -7.03 -2.41 -13.61
CA LEU A 33 -6.82 -3.32 -12.46
C LEU A 33 -5.42 -3.98 -12.42
N GLY A 34 -4.68 -3.96 -13.54
CA GLY A 34 -3.41 -4.67 -13.70
C GLY A 34 -2.43 -4.50 -12.54
N PRO A 35 -2.08 -3.27 -12.12
CA PRO A 35 -1.19 -3.05 -10.98
C PRO A 35 -1.73 -3.67 -9.69
N GLY A 36 -3.02 -3.49 -9.39
CA GLY A 36 -3.65 -4.06 -8.19
C GLY A 36 -3.56 -5.59 -8.15
N ILE A 37 -3.75 -6.25 -9.29
CA ILE A 37 -3.66 -7.72 -9.40
C ILE A 37 -2.21 -8.20 -9.18
N ILE A 38 -1.21 -7.51 -9.74
CA ILE A 38 0.22 -7.84 -9.54
C ILE A 38 0.59 -7.69 -8.06
N LEU A 39 0.11 -6.63 -7.41
CA LEU A 39 0.37 -6.40 -6.00
C LEU A 39 -0.32 -7.47 -5.14
N ALA A 40 -1.57 -7.82 -5.45
CA ALA A 40 -2.30 -8.88 -4.75
C ALA A 40 -1.61 -10.24 -4.87
N SER A 41 -1.14 -10.61 -6.07
CA SER A 41 -0.44 -11.89 -6.28
C SER A 41 0.92 -11.95 -5.58
N SER A 42 1.59 -10.81 -5.40
CA SER A 42 2.88 -10.77 -4.69
C SER A 42 2.76 -10.99 -3.18
N ILE A 43 1.61 -10.64 -2.59
CA ILE A 43 1.38 -10.74 -1.15
C ILE A 43 0.84 -12.13 -0.76
N VAL A 44 0.04 -12.75 -1.64
CA VAL A 44 -0.56 -14.06 -1.38
C VAL A 44 0.49 -15.16 -1.58
N GLY A 45 1.04 -15.68 -0.48
CA GLY A 45 1.99 -16.79 -0.46
C GLY A 45 1.33 -18.17 -0.31
N SER A 46 2.10 -19.24 -0.57
CA SER A 46 1.65 -20.62 -0.37
C SER A 46 1.35 -20.96 1.10
N GLY A 47 2.06 -20.32 2.04
CA GLY A 47 1.87 -20.52 3.47
C GLY A 47 0.49 -20.10 3.97
N GLU A 48 -0.09 -19.02 3.43
CA GLU A 48 -1.43 -18.56 3.83
C GLU A 48 -2.52 -19.53 3.36
N LEU A 49 -2.34 -20.16 2.20
CA LEU A 49 -3.25 -21.18 1.67
C LEU A 49 -3.24 -22.45 2.53
N ILE A 50 -2.05 -22.91 2.94
CA ILE A 50 -1.91 -24.09 3.80
C ILE A 50 -2.47 -23.78 5.20
N ALA A 51 -2.08 -22.67 5.83
CA ALA A 51 -2.55 -22.33 7.17
C ALA A 51 -4.08 -22.20 7.24
N THR A 52 -4.71 -21.58 6.24
CA THR A 52 -6.17 -21.43 6.19
C THR A 52 -6.87 -22.79 6.10
N THR A 53 -6.33 -23.73 5.31
CA THR A 53 -6.91 -25.07 5.16
C THR A 53 -6.72 -25.93 6.41
N VAL A 54 -5.58 -25.83 7.09
CA VAL A 54 -5.34 -26.51 8.37
C VAL A 54 -6.32 -26.01 9.44
N VAL A 55 -6.45 -24.69 9.59
CA VAL A 55 -7.40 -24.09 10.54
C VAL A 55 -8.85 -24.48 10.20
N GLY A 56 -9.19 -24.53 8.91
CA GLY A 56 -10.50 -25.01 8.45
C GLY A 56 -10.75 -26.49 8.74
N ALA A 57 -9.71 -27.33 8.69
CA ALA A 57 -9.81 -28.75 9.03
C ALA A 57 -9.98 -28.99 10.54
N GLU A 58 -9.29 -28.20 11.37
CA GLU A 58 -9.35 -28.33 12.83
C GLU A 58 -10.61 -27.71 13.44
N ALA A 59 -10.99 -26.50 13.00
CA ALA A 59 -12.11 -25.74 13.58
C ALA A 59 -13.42 -25.85 12.78
N GLY A 60 -13.40 -26.54 11.63
CA GLY A 60 -14.53 -26.61 10.71
C GLY A 60 -14.99 -25.23 10.24
N PHE A 61 -16.29 -25.10 9.95
CA PHE A 61 -16.89 -23.83 9.49
C PHE A 61 -17.17 -22.83 10.61
N GLY A 62 -16.85 -23.13 11.87
CA GLY A 62 -17.10 -22.24 13.01
C GLY A 62 -16.39 -20.89 12.91
N LEU A 63 -15.25 -20.83 12.20
CA LEU A 63 -14.46 -19.62 12.01
C LEU A 63 -14.77 -18.86 10.70
N LEU A 64 -15.73 -19.35 9.88
CA LEU A 64 -16.03 -18.76 8.57
C LEU A 64 -16.44 -17.28 8.69
N TRP A 65 -17.17 -16.92 9.75
CA TRP A 65 -17.59 -15.53 9.99
C TRP A 65 -16.40 -14.58 10.21
N LEU A 66 -15.30 -15.05 10.81
CA LEU A 66 -14.07 -14.25 10.99
C LEU A 66 -13.39 -13.97 9.65
N ILE A 67 -13.43 -14.92 8.71
CA ILE A 67 -12.90 -14.73 7.36
C ILE A 67 -13.68 -13.65 6.62
N ILE A 68 -15.01 -13.71 6.67
CA ILE A 68 -15.89 -12.71 6.03
C ILE A 68 -15.68 -11.33 6.67
N LEU A 69 -15.65 -11.26 8.00
CA LEU A 69 -15.40 -10.02 8.74
C LEU A 69 -14.01 -9.44 8.40
N GLY A 70 -12.98 -10.28 8.41
CA GLY A 70 -11.62 -9.89 8.04
C GLY A 70 -11.53 -9.39 6.60
N CYS A 71 -12.27 -10.01 5.67
CA CYS A 71 -12.37 -9.56 4.28
C CYS A 71 -13.04 -8.18 4.17
N ALA A 72 -14.08 -7.91 4.95
CA ALA A 72 -14.72 -6.59 4.96
C ALA A 72 -13.77 -5.53 5.53
N VAL A 73 -13.14 -5.81 6.68
CA VAL A 73 -12.22 -4.89 7.35
C VAL A 73 -10.98 -4.61 6.50
N LYS A 74 -10.38 -5.64 5.87
CA LYS A 74 -9.18 -5.45 5.04
C LYS A 74 -9.45 -4.53 3.85
N VAL A 75 -10.63 -4.66 3.22
CA VAL A 75 -10.99 -3.82 2.06
C VAL A 75 -11.15 -2.37 2.52
N ALA A 76 -11.87 -2.12 3.61
CA ALA A 76 -12.02 -0.78 4.17
C ALA A 76 -10.66 -0.14 4.51
N ALA A 77 -9.76 -0.90 5.16
CA ALA A 77 -8.43 -0.44 5.49
C ALA A 77 -7.59 -0.11 4.24
N GLN A 78 -7.61 -0.97 3.22
CA GLN A 78 -6.89 -0.74 1.96
C GLN A 78 -7.40 0.48 1.20
N ILE A 79 -8.72 0.72 1.20
CA ILE A 79 -9.32 1.91 0.59
C ILE A 79 -8.83 3.18 1.29
N GLU A 80 -8.78 3.19 2.63
CA GLU A 80 -8.33 4.36 3.40
C GLU A 80 -6.84 4.64 3.16
N ILE A 81 -6.01 3.60 3.25
CA ILE A 81 -4.56 3.70 3.04
C ILE A 81 -4.26 4.17 1.61
N GLY A 82 -4.94 3.60 0.61
CA GLY A 82 -4.82 3.99 -0.78
C GLY A 82 -5.29 5.42 -1.04
N ARG A 83 -6.44 5.81 -0.46
CA ARG A 83 -6.95 7.18 -0.55
C ARG A 83 -5.97 8.17 0.04
N ASN A 84 -5.39 7.88 1.20
CA ASN A 84 -4.39 8.72 1.84
C ASN A 84 -3.10 8.84 0.99
N ALA A 85 -2.66 7.76 0.34
CA ALA A 85 -1.50 7.79 -0.54
C ALA A 85 -1.74 8.66 -1.78
N ILE A 86 -2.91 8.56 -2.41
CA ILE A 86 -3.28 9.34 -3.59
C ILE A 86 -3.49 10.82 -3.25
N THR A 87 -4.19 11.11 -2.15
CA THR A 87 -4.55 12.49 -1.80
C THR A 87 -3.35 13.30 -1.30
N TRP A 88 -2.45 12.70 -0.51
CA TRP A 88 -1.34 13.44 0.11
C TRP A 88 0.02 13.14 -0.56
N GLY A 89 0.05 12.31 -1.60
CA GLY A 89 1.25 12.02 -2.40
C GLY A 89 2.37 11.32 -1.62
N ARG A 90 2.04 10.63 -0.53
CA ARG A 90 3.00 10.02 0.40
C ARG A 90 2.85 8.51 0.46
N THR A 91 3.93 7.82 0.80
CA THR A 91 3.88 6.36 0.94
C THR A 91 3.07 5.95 2.19
N PRO A 92 2.43 4.75 2.19
CA PRO A 92 1.74 4.24 3.38
C PRO A 92 2.63 4.19 4.63
N LEU A 93 3.92 3.84 4.46
CA LEU A 93 4.87 3.76 5.56
C LEU A 93 5.18 5.14 6.18
N GLU A 94 5.26 6.19 5.36
CA GLU A 94 5.41 7.58 5.85
C GLU A 94 4.14 8.07 6.55
N ALA A 95 2.96 7.64 6.09
CA ALA A 95 1.70 7.95 6.76
C ALA A 95 1.63 7.27 8.14
N PHE A 96 2.08 6.01 8.24
CA PHE A 96 2.12 5.29 9.52
C PHE A 96 3.16 5.84 10.50
N ASP A 97 4.28 6.39 10.02
CA ASP A 97 5.29 7.05 10.86
C ASP A 97 4.76 8.30 11.62
N ARG A 98 3.64 8.86 11.15
CA ARG A 98 2.96 10.02 11.74
C ARG A 98 1.89 9.66 12.77
N VAL A 99 1.54 8.37 12.90
CA VAL A 99 0.57 7.95 13.92
C VAL A 99 1.14 8.26 15.31
N PRO A 100 0.40 8.97 16.18
CA PRO A 100 0.88 9.32 17.51
C PRO A 100 1.17 8.05 18.31
N GLY A 101 2.38 7.95 18.85
CA GLY A 101 2.85 6.77 19.58
C GLY A 101 4.32 6.91 19.99
N PRO A 102 4.87 5.92 20.71
CA PRO A 102 6.28 5.92 21.11
C PRO A 102 7.17 6.02 19.86
N ARG A 103 8.12 6.96 19.89
CA ARG A 103 9.09 7.15 18.81
C ARG A 103 10.44 6.63 19.29
N LEU A 104 11.04 5.72 18.53
CA LEU A 104 12.38 5.21 18.78
C LEU A 104 13.30 5.73 17.68
N ALA A 105 14.42 6.36 18.06
CA ALA A 105 15.42 6.91 17.13
C ALA A 105 14.83 7.83 16.03
N GLY A 106 13.85 8.67 16.38
CA GLY A 106 13.24 9.63 15.44
C GLY A 106 12.16 9.06 14.50
N ARG A 107 11.96 7.74 14.48
CA ARG A 107 10.90 7.02 13.73
C ARG A 107 9.83 6.48 14.69
N GLY A 108 8.58 6.42 14.25
CA GLY A 108 7.44 5.89 14.98
C GLY A 108 7.54 4.37 15.17
N TRP A 109 6.92 3.87 16.23
CA TRP A 109 6.94 2.43 16.57
C TRP A 109 6.47 1.51 15.43
N ILE A 110 5.49 1.93 14.63
CA ILE A 110 4.99 1.14 13.49
C ILE A 110 6.06 0.92 12.43
N TYR A 111 6.93 1.91 12.20
CA TYR A 111 8.06 1.76 11.27
C TYR A 111 9.01 0.66 11.74
N TRP A 112 9.30 0.63 13.05
CA TRP A 112 10.15 -0.40 13.64
C TRP A 112 9.48 -1.77 13.64
N CYS A 113 8.17 -1.86 13.94
CA CYS A 113 7.43 -3.12 13.81
C CYS A 113 7.48 -3.65 12.39
N TRP A 114 7.31 -2.77 11.39
CA TRP A 114 7.44 -3.14 9.98
C TRP A 114 8.87 -3.59 9.64
N ALA A 115 9.89 -2.87 10.10
CA ALA A 115 11.29 -3.21 9.84
C ALA A 115 11.69 -4.56 10.48
N VAL A 116 11.26 -4.80 11.72
CA VAL A 116 11.47 -6.09 12.42
C VAL A 116 10.74 -7.22 11.71
N MET A 117 9.48 -7.00 11.30
CA MET A 117 8.72 -7.98 10.51
C MET A 117 9.46 -8.32 9.21
N MET A 118 9.92 -7.32 8.46
CA MET A 118 10.68 -7.50 7.21
C MET A 118 12.03 -8.18 7.41
N LEU A 119 12.66 -8.04 8.59
CA LEU A 119 13.91 -8.72 8.91
C LEU A 119 13.69 -10.18 9.32
N LEU A 120 12.54 -10.48 9.93
CA LEU A 120 12.20 -11.80 10.46
C LEU A 120 11.60 -12.73 9.39
N ILE A 121 11.06 -12.16 8.31
CA ILE A 121 10.60 -12.86 7.11
C ILE A 121 11.76 -13.16 6.16
#